data_AF-W4FT81-F1
#
_entry.id   AF-W4FT81-F1
#
_cell.length_a   1.000
_cell.length_b   1.000
_cell.length_c   1.000
_cell.angle_alpha   90.00
_cell.angle_beta   90.00
_cell.angle_gamma   90.00
#
_symmetry.space_group_name_H-M   'P 1'
#
loop_
_entity.id
_entity.type
_entity.pdbx_description
1 polymer ?
#
loop_
_entity_poly.entity_id
_entity_poly.type
_entity_poly.pdbx_seq_one_letter_code
_entity_poly.pdbx_strand_id
1 'polypeptide(L)'
;MVYSVPWQHVRSFAKKRQVQWLGPRRIVTMVRDWVYRVEGLRNGAVATHHASRLKFFAARDMLVTQALTDHIAYVEGGHLVECFLDCRFDRPTHSWMLRVKWLGIDILEASWEPAADMATEDVPVIVVVYLRKASRGNVAAPMIV
;
A
#
# COMPACT_ATOMS: atom_id res chain seq x y z
N MET A 1 13.92 -16.71 19.72
CA MET A 1 13.57 -15.58 18.83
C MET A 1 12.91 -16.13 17.56
N VAL A 2 11.99 -15.42 16.91
CA VAL A 2 10.91 -15.95 16.03
C VAL A 2 10.83 -15.11 14.74
N TYR A 3 10.95 -15.68 13.53
CA TYR A 3 11.00 -14.98 12.22
C TYR A 3 10.51 -15.82 10.99
N SER A 4 10.26 -15.29 9.75
CA SER A 4 9.50 -15.90 8.58
C SER A 4 10.05 -15.88 7.09
N VAL A 5 9.75 -16.83 6.17
CA VAL A 5 9.72 -16.60 4.69
C VAL A 5 8.51 -17.16 3.94
N PRO A 6 8.21 -16.60 2.75
CA PRO A 6 7.43 -17.15 1.66
C PRO A 6 8.26 -17.87 0.60
N TRP A 7 7.77 -19.04 0.19
CA TRP A 7 7.91 -19.57 -1.17
C TRP A 7 6.66 -19.29 -2.00
N GLN A 8 6.83 -19.30 -3.32
CA GLN A 8 5.85 -18.94 -4.35
C GLN A 8 5.10 -20.17 -4.88
N HIS A 9 3.80 -20.00 -5.15
CA HIS A 9 3.13 -20.65 -6.27
C HIS A 9 2.43 -19.56 -7.09
N VAL A 10 2.61 -19.61 -8.41
CA VAL A 10 2.05 -18.63 -9.34
C VAL A 10 0.74 -19.17 -9.88
N ARG A 11 -0.37 -18.52 -9.54
CA ARG A 11 -1.53 -18.43 -10.42
C ARG A 11 -1.91 -16.96 -10.58
N SER A 12 -2.12 -16.60 -11.84
CA SER A 12 -2.43 -15.26 -12.34
C SER A 12 -3.87 -14.90 -12.04
N PHE A 13 -4.08 -13.77 -11.38
CA PHE A 13 -4.95 -12.63 -11.77
C PHE A 13 -4.73 -11.53 -10.70
N ALA A 14 -4.50 -10.28 -11.14
CA ALA A 14 -4.21 -9.07 -10.34
C ALA A 14 -3.04 -9.17 -9.33
N LYS A 15 -1.79 -8.93 -9.75
CA LYS A 15 -0.63 -8.98 -8.83
C LYS A 15 -0.25 -7.61 -8.24
N LYS A 16 -1.15 -7.01 -7.45
CA LYS A 16 -0.66 -6.38 -6.21
C LYS A 16 -0.02 -7.53 -5.43
N ARG A 17 1.26 -7.41 -5.04
CA ARG A 17 1.95 -8.45 -4.25
C ARG A 17 1.26 -8.54 -2.89
N GLN A 18 0.16 -9.29 -2.80
CA GLN A 18 -0.49 -9.56 -1.54
C GLN A 18 0.45 -10.45 -0.73
N VAL A 19 1.08 -9.82 0.27
CA VAL A 19 1.90 -10.51 1.25
C VAL A 19 0.93 -11.27 2.15
N GLN A 20 0.86 -12.59 1.99
CA GLN A 20 0.06 -13.40 2.89
C GLN A 20 0.84 -13.64 4.18
N TRP A 21 0.32 -13.14 5.29
CA TRP A 21 0.88 -13.39 6.60
C TRP A 21 0.52 -14.80 7.06
N LEU A 22 1.54 -15.62 7.32
CA LEU A 22 1.35 -17.05 7.61
C LEU A 22 1.33 -17.36 9.11
N GLY A 23 1.26 -16.36 9.99
CA GLY A 23 1.32 -16.54 11.44
C GLY A 23 2.74 -16.45 12.05
N PRO A 24 2.84 -16.32 13.38
CA PRO A 24 4.13 -16.31 14.09
C PRO A 24 4.89 -17.64 13.92
N ARG A 25 6.23 -17.57 13.75
CA ARG A 25 7.10 -18.75 13.56
C ARG A 25 8.46 -18.60 14.23
N ARG A 26 8.99 -19.62 14.89
CA ARG A 26 10.27 -19.57 15.62
C ARG A 26 11.49 -19.65 14.70
N ILE A 27 12.51 -18.81 14.85
CA ILE A 27 13.83 -19.13 14.25
C ILE A 27 14.45 -20.22 15.07
N VAL A 28 14.84 -21.27 14.37
CA VAL A 28 15.58 -22.39 14.93
C VAL A 28 17.09 -22.12 14.81
N THR A 29 17.55 -21.71 13.63
CA THR A 29 18.97 -21.48 13.39
C THR A 29 19.23 -20.58 12.18
N MET A 30 20.43 -20.04 12.10
CA MET A 30 20.97 -19.33 10.94
C MET A 30 21.68 -20.34 10.04
N VAL A 31 21.29 -20.41 8.77
CA VAL A 31 21.91 -21.30 7.77
C VAL A 31 23.09 -20.60 7.10
N ARG A 32 22.92 -19.32 6.75
CA ARG A 32 23.91 -18.42 6.13
C ARG A 32 23.54 -16.98 6.48
N ASP A 33 24.38 -16.03 6.08
CA ASP A 33 24.07 -14.61 6.14
C ASP A 33 22.69 -14.35 5.54
N TRP A 34 21.83 -13.71 6.35
CA TRP A 34 20.47 -13.36 5.99
C TRP A 34 19.54 -14.54 5.67
N VAL A 35 19.92 -15.80 5.91
CA VAL A 35 19.07 -16.99 5.64
C VAL A 35 18.94 -17.85 6.90
N TYR A 36 17.70 -18.13 7.29
CA TYR A 36 17.35 -18.76 8.56
C TYR A 36 16.43 -19.96 8.37
N ARG A 37 16.56 -20.96 9.24
CA ARG A 37 15.53 -22.00 9.39
C ARG A 37 14.51 -21.55 10.40
N VAL A 38 13.26 -21.73 10.02
CA VAL A 38 12.10 -21.22 10.72
C VAL A 38 11.10 -22.36 10.93
N GLU A 39 10.56 -22.45 12.13
CA GLU A 39 9.62 -23.48 12.57
C GLU A 39 8.23 -22.89 12.82
N GLY A 40 7.21 -23.52 12.25
CA GLY A 40 5.82 -23.22 12.56
C GLY A 40 5.43 -23.65 13.98
N LEU A 41 4.89 -22.74 14.77
CA LEU A 41 4.49 -23.04 16.17
C LEU A 41 3.33 -24.04 16.27
N ARG A 42 2.53 -24.20 15.21
CA ARG A 42 1.35 -25.08 15.20
C ARG A 42 1.69 -26.55 14.96
N ASN A 43 2.62 -26.83 14.05
CA ASN A 43 2.89 -28.18 13.55
C ASN A 43 4.38 -28.57 13.59
N GLY A 44 5.25 -27.68 14.08
CA GLY A 44 6.70 -27.90 14.11
C GLY A 44 7.35 -27.95 12.72
N ALA A 45 6.63 -27.62 11.64
CA ALA A 45 7.18 -27.70 10.29
C ALA A 45 8.30 -26.66 10.09
N VAL A 46 9.45 -27.11 9.60
CA VAL A 46 10.64 -26.26 9.40
C VAL A 46 10.82 -25.91 7.92
N ALA A 47 11.08 -24.63 7.64
CA ALA A 47 11.36 -24.13 6.30
C ALA A 47 12.50 -23.10 6.31
N THR A 48 13.22 -22.96 5.17
CA THR A 48 14.40 -22.10 5.04
C THR A 48 14.09 -20.79 4.36
N HIS A 49 14.57 -19.70 4.95
CA HIS A 49 13.94 -18.41 4.85
C HIS A 49 14.94 -17.23 4.89
N HIS A 50 15.08 -16.44 3.81
CA HIS A 50 15.75 -15.12 3.76
C HIS A 50 15.12 -14.03 4.66
N ALA A 51 15.97 -13.17 5.22
CA ALA A 51 15.64 -12.12 6.17
C ALA A 51 14.59 -11.11 5.69
N SER A 52 14.65 -10.76 4.40
CA SER A 52 13.71 -9.80 3.77
C SER A 52 12.25 -10.23 3.81
N ARG A 53 11.96 -11.44 4.24
CA ARG A 53 10.59 -11.91 4.38
C ARG A 53 10.20 -12.26 5.81
N LEU A 54 11.12 -12.04 6.74
CA LEU A 54 10.94 -12.16 8.16
C LEU A 54 10.42 -10.80 8.69
N LYS A 55 9.48 -10.80 9.64
CA LYS A 55 9.14 -9.59 10.42
C LYS A 55 9.25 -9.92 11.91
N PHE A 56 9.81 -9.01 12.70
CA PHE A 56 9.84 -9.14 14.15
C PHE A 56 8.42 -9.17 14.71
N PHE A 57 8.20 -10.04 15.68
CA PHE A 57 6.91 -10.24 16.33
C PHE A 57 7.14 -10.32 17.85
N ALA A 58 6.40 -9.53 18.63
CA ALA A 58 6.39 -9.64 20.09
C ALA A 58 5.05 -10.23 20.58
N ALA A 59 5.08 -10.95 21.70
CA ALA A 59 3.88 -11.59 22.26
C ALA A 59 2.76 -10.58 22.62
N ARG A 60 3.12 -9.34 22.97
CA ARG A 60 2.14 -8.25 23.19
C ARG A 60 1.35 -7.90 21.92
N ASP A 61 1.94 -8.14 20.75
CA ASP A 61 1.32 -7.90 19.45
C ASP A 61 0.40 -9.06 19.04
N MET A 62 0.32 -10.14 19.84
CA MET A 62 -0.49 -11.33 19.54
C MET A 62 -2.00 -11.07 19.62
N LEU A 63 -2.42 -10.09 20.43
CA LEU A 63 -3.82 -9.63 20.50
C LEU A 63 -4.18 -8.71 19.33
N VAL A 64 -3.17 -8.10 18.69
CA VAL A 64 -3.33 -7.29 17.48
C VAL A 64 -3.07 -8.20 16.28
N THR A 65 -4.10 -8.93 15.86
CA THR A 65 -3.97 -9.79 14.67
C THR A 65 -3.69 -8.91 13.44
N GLN A 66 -2.89 -9.39 12.48
CA GLN A 66 -2.69 -8.66 11.22
C GLN A 66 -4.03 -8.41 10.51
N ALA A 67 -5.01 -9.31 10.63
CA ALA A 67 -6.36 -9.06 10.13
C ALA A 67 -7.05 -7.90 10.84
N LEU A 68 -6.86 -7.74 12.15
CA LEU A 68 -7.31 -6.56 12.90
C LEU A 68 -6.52 -5.32 12.52
N THR A 69 -5.20 -5.41 12.26
CA THR A 69 -4.40 -4.28 11.75
C THR A 69 -4.81 -3.87 10.35
N ASP A 70 -5.07 -4.83 9.47
CA ASP A 70 -5.54 -4.61 8.09
C ASP A 70 -6.98 -4.09 8.12
N HIS A 71 -7.81 -4.58 9.04
CA HIS A 71 -9.15 -4.08 9.28
C HIS A 71 -9.13 -2.68 9.86
N ILE A 72 -8.26 -2.37 10.83
CA ILE A 72 -8.05 -1.01 11.33
C ILE A 72 -7.51 -0.13 10.20
N ALA A 73 -6.53 -0.57 9.42
CA ALA A 73 -6.02 0.18 8.27
C ALA A 73 -7.07 0.36 7.16
N TYR A 74 -8.05 -0.54 7.04
CA TYR A 74 -9.17 -0.44 6.10
C TYR A 74 -10.33 0.41 6.64
N VAL A 75 -10.66 0.26 7.93
CA VAL A 75 -11.75 0.97 8.63
C VAL A 75 -11.34 2.39 9.00
N GLU A 76 -10.10 2.60 9.42
CA GLU A 76 -9.47 3.92 9.60
C GLU A 76 -8.91 4.47 8.28
N GLY A 77 -8.89 3.69 7.20
CA GLY A 77 -8.18 4.03 5.96
C GLY A 77 -8.86 3.59 4.66
N GLY A 78 -9.99 4.21 4.36
CA GLY A 78 -9.95 5.01 3.14
C GLY A 78 -8.94 6.13 3.42
N HIS A 79 -7.73 6.06 2.86
CA HIS A 79 -6.72 7.08 3.12
C HIS A 79 -7.32 8.46 2.87
N LEU A 80 -7.43 9.30 3.91
CA LEU A 80 -8.01 10.62 3.75
C LEU A 80 -7.11 11.43 2.82
N VAL A 81 -7.68 11.99 1.76
CA VAL A 81 -6.95 12.88 0.86
C VAL A 81 -6.61 14.16 1.59
N GLU A 82 -5.31 14.44 1.73
CA GLU A 82 -4.83 15.70 2.30
C GLU A 82 -4.98 16.82 1.28
N CYS A 83 -4.47 16.61 0.06
CA CYS A 83 -4.64 17.51 -1.07
C CYS A 83 -4.28 16.83 -2.40
N PHE A 84 -4.61 17.50 -3.51
CA PHE A 84 -4.12 17.14 -4.82
C PHE A 84 -2.91 18.01 -5.17
N LEU A 85 -1.85 17.35 -5.64
CA LEU A 85 -0.58 17.99 -5.97
C LEU A 85 -0.50 18.37 -7.45
N ASP A 86 -1.15 17.59 -8.32
CA ASP A 86 -1.01 17.73 -9.77
C ASP A 86 -2.17 17.02 -10.51
N CYS A 87 -2.39 17.35 -11.77
CA CYS A 87 -3.30 16.65 -12.66
C CYS A 87 -2.68 16.40 -14.04
N ARG A 88 -2.96 15.22 -14.62
CA ARG A 88 -2.50 14.89 -15.97
C ARG A 88 -3.54 14.07 -16.72
N PHE A 89 -3.54 14.19 -18.04
CA PHE A 89 -4.29 13.30 -18.90
C PHE A 89 -3.41 12.12 -19.32
N ASP A 90 -3.83 10.91 -18.94
CA ASP A 90 -3.14 9.69 -19.34
C ASP A 90 -3.70 9.18 -20.67
N ARG A 91 -2.90 9.31 -21.74
CA ARG A 91 -3.34 8.94 -23.10
C ARG A 91 -3.64 7.45 -23.26
N PRO A 92 -2.85 6.51 -22.70
CA PRO A 92 -3.12 5.07 -22.82
C PRO A 92 -4.46 4.66 -22.21
N THR A 93 -4.81 5.19 -21.03
CA THR A 93 -6.09 4.89 -20.37
C THR A 93 -7.20 5.87 -20.74
N HIS A 94 -6.89 6.87 -21.57
CA HIS A 94 -7.77 7.94 -22.01
C HIS A 94 -8.55 8.62 -20.87
N SER A 95 -7.86 8.78 -19.72
CA SER A 95 -8.47 9.17 -18.45
C SER A 95 -7.66 10.26 -17.76
N TRP A 96 -8.35 11.14 -17.03
CA TRP A 96 -7.70 12.12 -16.16
C TRP A 96 -7.20 11.44 -14.88
N MET A 97 -5.97 11.76 -14.49
CA MET A 97 -5.33 11.27 -13.28
C MET A 97 -5.03 12.45 -12.36
N LEU A 98 -5.28 12.27 -11.06
CA LEU A 98 -4.94 13.22 -10.00
C LEU A 98 -3.79 12.66 -9.17
N ARG A 99 -2.80 13.50 -8.86
CA ARG A 99 -1.73 13.12 -7.94
C ARG A 99 -2.17 13.41 -6.52
N VAL A 100 -2.39 12.36 -5.74
CA VAL A 100 -3.01 12.44 -4.42
C VAL A 100 -1.93 12.44 -3.34
N LYS A 101 -1.93 13.49 -2.51
CA LYS A 101 -1.21 13.49 -1.24
C LYS A 101 -2.13 12.91 -0.18
N TRP A 102 -1.75 11.78 0.39
CA TRP A 102 -2.50 11.13 1.46
C TRP A 102 -2.13 11.73 2.82
N LEU A 103 -3.13 11.93 3.67
CA LEU A 103 -2.97 12.51 5.00
C LEU A 103 -2.10 11.60 5.87
N GLY A 104 -1.06 12.18 6.47
CA GLY A 104 -0.15 11.45 7.37
C GLY A 104 0.85 10.51 6.69
N ILE A 105 0.87 10.47 5.35
CA ILE A 105 1.82 9.68 4.54
C ILE A 105 2.84 10.64 3.90
N ASP A 106 4.06 10.21 3.63
CA ASP A 106 5.07 11.09 3.00
C ASP A 106 4.67 11.51 1.57
N ILE A 107 5.11 12.69 1.12
CA ILE A 107 4.85 13.18 -0.25
C ILE A 107 5.49 12.29 -1.34
N LEU A 108 6.56 11.59 -1.02
CA LEU A 108 7.21 10.62 -1.90
C LEU A 108 6.32 9.41 -2.18
N GLU A 109 5.35 9.13 -1.31
CA GLU A 109 4.37 8.07 -1.46
C GLU A 109 3.05 8.56 -2.09
N ALA A 110 3.02 9.79 -2.63
CA ALA A 110 1.87 10.29 -3.40
C ALA A 110 1.63 9.43 -4.65
N SER A 111 0.40 8.96 -4.82
CA SER A 111 0.00 8.10 -5.94
C SER A 111 -0.81 8.86 -6.99
N TRP A 112 -0.87 8.31 -8.21
CA TRP A 112 -1.73 8.80 -9.28
C TRP A 112 -2.99 7.96 -9.30
N GLU A 113 -4.12 8.59 -9.02
CA GLU A 113 -5.43 7.94 -8.99
C GLU A 113 -6.34 8.48 -10.11
N PRO A 114 -7.25 7.66 -10.67
CA PRO A 114 -8.22 8.12 -11.64
C PRO A 114 -9.11 9.22 -11.06
N ALA A 115 -9.26 10.32 -11.80
CA ALA A 115 -10.06 11.45 -11.36
C ALA A 115 -11.55 11.11 -11.25
N ALA A 116 -12.02 10.14 -12.04
CA ALA A 116 -13.40 9.67 -11.99
C ALA A 116 -13.71 9.05 -10.62
N ASP A 117 -12.91 8.07 -10.20
CA ASP A 117 -13.03 7.36 -8.93
C ASP A 117 -12.99 8.34 -7.74
N MET A 118 -12.02 9.27 -7.76
CA MET A 118 -11.90 10.32 -6.73
C MET A 118 -13.12 11.26 -6.67
N ALA A 119 -13.76 11.53 -7.81
CA ALA A 119 -14.87 12.46 -7.93
C ALA A 119 -16.23 11.84 -7.62
N THR A 120 -16.39 10.52 -7.78
CA THR A 120 -17.67 9.84 -7.57
C THR A 120 -17.74 9.06 -6.26
N GLU A 121 -16.62 8.46 -5.82
CA GLU A 121 -16.63 7.47 -4.75
C GLU A 121 -15.90 7.96 -3.49
N ASP A 122 -14.77 8.65 -3.65
CA ASP A 122 -13.87 8.91 -2.51
C ASP A 122 -14.00 10.31 -1.89
N VAL A 123 -13.77 11.40 -2.65
CA VAL A 123 -13.70 12.78 -2.10
C VAL A 123 -14.21 13.86 -3.09
N PRO A 124 -15.50 13.84 -3.46
CA PRO A 124 -16.09 14.77 -4.44
C PRO A 124 -15.87 16.25 -4.10
N VAL A 125 -15.96 16.61 -2.81
CA VAL A 125 -15.83 18.01 -2.36
C VAL A 125 -14.42 18.55 -2.57
N ILE A 126 -13.39 17.74 -2.28
CA ILE A 126 -11.98 18.16 -2.39
C ILE A 126 -11.61 18.31 -3.88
N VAL A 127 -12.11 17.42 -4.74
CA VAL A 127 -11.90 17.50 -6.20
C VAL A 127 -12.48 18.80 -6.76
N VAL A 128 -13.72 19.15 -6.38
CA VAL A 128 -14.36 20.39 -6.84
C VAL A 128 -13.59 21.63 -6.39
N VAL A 129 -13.11 21.65 -5.14
CA VAL A 129 -12.29 22.77 -4.63
C VAL A 129 -10.98 22.89 -5.41
N TYR A 130 -10.31 21.77 -5.68
CA TYR A 130 -9.08 21.76 -6.45
C TYR A 130 -9.30 22.24 -7.89
N LEU A 131 -10.32 21.74 -8.59
CA LEU A 131 -10.64 22.17 -9.95
C LEU A 131 -11.02 23.65 -10.03
N ARG A 132 -11.76 24.17 -9.04
CA ARG A 132 -12.07 25.61 -8.94
C ARG A 132 -10.82 26.45 -8.70
N LYS A 133 -9.84 25.96 -7.95
CA LYS A 133 -8.55 26.65 -7.78
C LYS A 133 -7.74 26.61 -9.08
N ALA A 134 -7.68 25.45 -9.74
CA ALA A 134 -6.98 25.28 -11.00
C ALA A 134 -7.59 26.15 -12.12
N SER A 135 -8.92 26.29 -12.18
CA SER A 135 -9.58 27.15 -13.16
C SER A 135 -9.38 28.64 -12.90
N ARG A 136 -9.21 29.04 -11.63
CA ARG A 136 -8.90 30.43 -11.24
C ARG A 136 -7.43 30.80 -11.42
N GLY A 137 -6.53 29.82 -11.42
CA GLY A 137 -5.10 30.00 -11.69
C GLY A 137 -4.75 30.14 -13.17
N ASN A 138 -5.72 29.96 -14.08
CA ASN A 138 -5.50 30.05 -15.52
C ASN A 138 -6.03 31.39 -16.07
N VAL A 139 -5.36 32.48 -15.71
CA VAL A 139 -5.44 33.77 -16.43
C VAL A 139 -4.04 34.13 -16.92
N ALA A 140 -3.52 33.36 -17.88
CA ALA A 140 -2.52 33.82 -18.84
C ALA A 140 -2.49 32.84 -20.03
N ALA A 141 -3.17 33.22 -21.11
CA ALA A 141 -3.12 32.55 -22.42
C ALA A 141 -1.73 32.72 -23.09
N PRO A 142 -1.41 32.04 -24.21
CA PRO A 142 -2.05 32.40 -25.47
C PRO A 142 -2.50 31.22 -26.34
N MET A 143 -3.55 31.52 -27.09
CA MET A 143 -3.91 30.94 -28.37
C MET A 143 -2.66 30.86 -29.26
N ILE A 144 -2.29 29.66 -29.70
CA ILE A 144 -1.37 29.48 -30.83
C ILE A 144 -2.15 28.66 -31.87
N VAL A 145 -2.51 29.41 -32.91
CA VAL A 145 -2.87 29.12 -34.31
C VAL A 145 -3.12 27.66 -34.68
#